data_AF-A0A0N0GFC8-F1
#
_entry.id   AF-A0A0N0GFC8-F1
#
_cell.length_a   1.000
_cell.length_b   1.000
_cell.length_c   1.000
_cell.angle_alpha   90.00
_cell.angle_beta   90.00
_cell.angle_gamma   90.00
#
_symmetry.space_group_name_H-M   'P 1'
#
loop_
_entity.id
_entity.type
_entity.pdbx_description
1 polymer ?
#
loop_
_entity_poly.entity_id
_entity_poly.type
_entity_poly.pdbx_seq_one_letter_code
_entity_poly.pdbx_strand_id
1 'polypeptide(L)'
;MLCEKTLLSHKKVELSRHPIFAEINSLPVLRRFMETHVFAVWDFMSLTKRLQQELTCTQLPWLPPSDASAARLINEIVLGEESDDQLGSGHYSHFELYLDAMREIGASTLQIERFIELQKQGVHYATALQRVNADQAAAAFVTHTLDTALHAPAHGVAAAFLHGRESVIPLMFQSILDDWGITADQAPTFRYYLERHIEVDSEDHGPAAEQLLARLVAGDAQREKEVYQAAIAAVESRLQLWDTLRMSLRPPLMQASA
;
A
#
# COMPACT_ATOMS: atom_id res chain seq x y z
N MET A 1 -10.88 -19.94 -13.53
CA MET A 1 -11.61 -18.66 -13.35
C MET A 1 -12.57 -18.66 -12.17
N LEU A 2 -13.65 -19.46 -12.09
CA LEU A 2 -14.57 -19.42 -10.91
C LEU A 2 -13.87 -19.76 -9.58
N CYS A 3 -12.91 -20.71 -9.62
CA CYS A 3 -12.08 -21.06 -8.46
C CYS A 3 -11.15 -19.91 -8.03
N GLU A 4 -10.46 -19.26 -8.99
CA GLU A 4 -9.52 -18.16 -8.70
C GLU A 4 -10.25 -16.91 -8.18
N LYS A 5 -11.40 -16.57 -8.76
CA LYS A 5 -12.24 -15.47 -8.27
C LYS A 5 -12.70 -15.72 -6.83
N THR A 6 -13.13 -16.94 -6.52
CA THR A 6 -13.55 -17.33 -5.17
C THR A 6 -12.37 -17.27 -4.18
N LEU A 7 -11.20 -17.76 -4.61
CA LEU A 7 -9.97 -17.71 -3.81
C LEU A 7 -9.54 -16.27 -3.51
N LEU A 8 -9.55 -15.40 -4.51
CA LEU A 8 -9.24 -13.97 -4.34
C LEU A 8 -10.19 -13.34 -3.31
N SER A 9 -11.50 -13.57 -3.45
CA SER A 9 -12.49 -13.05 -2.48
C SER A 9 -12.22 -13.54 -1.05
N HIS A 10 -11.91 -14.83 -0.87
CA HIS A 10 -11.58 -15.38 0.45
C HIS A 10 -10.35 -14.69 1.06
N LYS A 11 -9.27 -14.56 0.28
CA LYS A 11 -8.03 -13.91 0.74
C LYS A 11 -8.22 -12.43 1.05
N LYS A 12 -9.05 -11.72 0.29
CA LYS A 12 -9.39 -10.32 0.61
C LYS A 12 -10.13 -10.20 1.94
N VAL A 13 -11.02 -11.14 2.26
CA VAL A 13 -11.71 -11.19 3.57
C VAL A 13 -10.74 -11.54 4.70
N GLU A 14 -9.83 -12.49 4.47
CA GLU A 14 -8.77 -12.81 5.42
C GLU A 14 -7.90 -11.59 5.72
N LEU A 15 -7.51 -10.85 4.68
CA LEU A 15 -6.74 -9.62 4.81
C LEU A 15 -7.52 -8.55 5.58
N SER A 16 -8.78 -8.27 5.22
CA SER A 16 -9.55 -7.23 5.91
C SER A 16 -9.84 -7.53 7.37
N ARG A 17 -9.77 -8.79 7.79
CA ARG A 17 -9.96 -9.25 9.18
C ARG A 17 -8.65 -9.72 9.82
N HIS A 18 -7.51 -9.27 9.29
CA HIS A 18 -6.23 -9.78 9.73
C HIS A 18 -6.01 -9.49 11.23
N PRO A 19 -5.57 -10.47 12.03
CA PRO A 19 -5.50 -10.34 13.48
C PRO A 19 -4.39 -9.40 13.99
N ILE A 20 -3.63 -8.77 13.09
CA ILE A 20 -2.65 -7.73 13.44
C ILE A 20 -3.34 -6.49 14.02
N PHE A 21 -4.55 -6.15 13.56
CA PHE A 21 -5.25 -4.92 13.97
C PHE A 21 -5.52 -4.93 15.48
N ALA A 22 -5.97 -6.07 16.03
CA ALA A 22 -6.19 -6.25 17.46
C ALA A 22 -4.90 -6.18 18.32
N GLU A 23 -3.72 -6.37 17.71
CA GLU A 23 -2.44 -6.26 18.42
C GLU A 23 -2.03 -4.78 18.58
N ILE A 24 -2.52 -3.87 17.71
CA ILE A 24 -2.24 -2.42 17.74
C ILE A 24 -3.10 -1.74 18.82
N ASN A 25 -2.78 -2.03 20.09
CA ASN A 25 -3.55 -1.58 21.25
C ASN A 25 -2.82 -0.56 22.14
N SER A 26 -1.62 -0.13 21.74
CA SER A 26 -0.81 0.82 22.51
C SER A 26 0.18 1.57 21.60
N LEU A 27 0.58 2.78 22.01
CA LEU A 27 1.55 3.58 21.26
C LEU A 27 2.87 2.83 20.95
N PRO A 28 3.49 2.06 21.88
CA PRO A 28 4.71 1.33 21.56
C PRO A 28 4.51 0.23 20.49
N VAL A 29 3.34 -0.41 20.44
CA VAL A 29 3.03 -1.38 19.38
C VAL A 29 2.79 -0.65 18.06
N LEU A 30 2.03 0.45 18.09
CA LEU A 30 1.78 1.27 16.91
C LEU A 30 3.08 1.78 16.29
N ARG A 31 4.02 2.29 17.08
CA ARG A 31 5.35 2.74 16.59
C ARG A 31 6.06 1.64 15.80
N ARG A 32 6.17 0.44 16.37
CA ARG A 32 6.82 -0.71 15.71
C ARG A 32 6.09 -1.13 14.44
N PHE A 33 4.76 -1.08 14.46
CA PHE A 33 3.95 -1.33 13.26
C PHE A 33 4.28 -0.32 12.16
N MET A 34 4.27 0.98 12.48
CA MET A 34 4.53 2.05 11.51
C MET A 34 5.95 2.03 10.96
N GLU A 35 6.96 1.74 11.81
CA GLU A 35 8.37 1.61 11.42
C GLU A 35 8.60 0.54 10.32
N THR A 36 7.75 -0.48 10.28
CA THR A 36 7.78 -1.51 9.21
C THR A 36 6.82 -1.15 8.07
N HIS A 37 5.59 -0.72 8.39
CA HIS A 37 4.56 -0.44 7.40
C HIS A 37 4.93 0.73 6.48
N VAL A 38 5.69 1.72 6.95
CA VAL A 38 6.08 2.89 6.15
C VAL A 38 6.73 2.53 4.81
N PHE A 39 7.43 1.39 4.71
CA PHE A 39 7.97 0.88 3.46
C PHE A 39 6.88 0.47 2.45
N ALA A 40 5.78 -0.11 2.94
CA ALA A 40 4.59 -0.44 2.17
C ALA A 40 3.71 0.78 1.85
N VAL A 41 3.87 1.89 2.58
CA VAL A 41 3.28 3.18 2.19
C VAL A 41 4.06 3.76 1.01
N TRP A 42 5.40 3.73 1.09
CA TRP A 42 6.28 4.23 0.05
C TRP A 42 6.17 3.46 -1.29
N ASP A 43 6.21 2.12 -1.27
CA ASP A 43 6.27 1.33 -2.51
C ASP A 43 4.94 1.36 -3.30
N PHE A 44 3.83 1.73 -2.68
CA PHE A 44 2.53 1.91 -3.34
C PHE A 44 2.64 2.86 -4.52
N MET A 45 3.35 3.96 -4.35
CA MET A 45 3.59 4.95 -5.40
C MET A 45 4.29 4.37 -6.62
N SER A 46 5.04 3.26 -6.49
CA SER A 46 5.66 2.62 -7.65
C SER A 46 4.63 1.95 -8.56
N LEU A 47 3.57 1.34 -8.00
CA LEU A 47 2.45 0.82 -8.79
C LEU A 47 1.67 1.98 -9.42
N THR A 48 1.40 3.03 -8.66
CA THR A 48 0.69 4.23 -9.14
C THR A 48 1.42 4.88 -10.30
N LYS A 49 2.73 5.11 -10.19
CA LYS A 49 3.54 5.70 -11.26
C LYS A 49 3.65 4.78 -12.48
N ARG A 50 3.78 3.48 -12.26
CA ARG A 50 3.78 2.49 -13.34
C ARG A 50 2.48 2.51 -14.14
N LEU A 51 1.33 2.67 -13.49
CA LEU A 51 0.03 2.82 -14.16
C LEU A 51 -0.10 4.19 -14.82
N GLN A 52 0.38 5.27 -14.19
CA GLN A 52 0.36 6.61 -14.80
C GLN A 52 1.14 6.61 -16.13
N GLN A 53 2.28 5.90 -16.19
CA GLN A 53 3.07 5.77 -17.41
C GLN A 53 2.35 5.00 -18.55
N GLU A 54 1.45 4.07 -18.24
CA GLU A 54 0.67 3.32 -19.25
C GLU A 54 -0.57 4.07 -19.71
N LEU A 55 -1.27 4.66 -18.75
CA LEU A 55 -2.62 5.16 -18.96
C LEU A 55 -2.61 6.65 -19.36
N THR A 56 -1.46 7.31 -19.25
CA THR A 56 -1.29 8.73 -19.58
C THR A 56 0.01 8.98 -20.33
N CYS A 57 0.23 10.24 -20.73
CA CYS A 57 1.50 10.66 -21.33
C CYS A 57 2.36 11.36 -20.27
N THR A 58 3.46 10.72 -19.88
CA THR A 58 4.48 11.27 -18.96
C THR A 58 5.78 11.66 -19.68
N GLN A 59 5.79 11.55 -21.02
CA GLN A 59 6.96 11.77 -21.87
C GLN A 59 6.75 12.95 -22.81
N LEU A 60 7.84 13.48 -23.38
CA LEU A 60 7.80 14.56 -24.37
C LEU A 60 8.20 14.05 -25.76
N PRO A 61 7.55 14.52 -26.85
CA PRO A 61 6.40 15.43 -26.86
C PRO A 61 5.12 14.77 -26.34
N TRP A 62 4.23 15.59 -25.76
CA TRP A 62 2.95 15.12 -25.24
C TRP A 62 2.03 14.61 -26.36
N LEU A 63 1.31 13.53 -26.08
CA LEU A 63 0.24 12.97 -26.91
C LEU A 63 -1.03 12.75 -26.07
N PRO A 64 -2.23 12.89 -26.66
CA PRO A 64 -3.47 12.64 -25.94
C PRO A 64 -3.60 11.16 -25.54
N PRO A 65 -4.15 10.85 -24.35
CA PRO A 65 -4.35 9.46 -23.90
C PRO A 65 -5.38 8.74 -24.78
N SER A 66 -5.19 7.43 -24.97
CA SER A 66 -6.12 6.57 -25.72
C SER A 66 -7.43 6.28 -24.97
N ASP A 67 -7.40 6.33 -23.64
CA ASP A 67 -8.54 6.13 -22.75
C ASP A 67 -8.61 7.30 -21.75
N ALA A 68 -9.48 8.27 -22.03
CA ALA A 68 -9.64 9.46 -21.20
C ALA A 68 -10.13 9.14 -19.77
N SER A 69 -10.95 8.09 -19.60
CA SER A 69 -11.47 7.69 -18.30
C SER A 69 -10.38 7.05 -17.43
N ALA A 70 -9.56 6.17 -18.02
CA ALA A 70 -8.40 5.62 -17.33
C ALA A 70 -7.37 6.70 -16.98
N ALA A 71 -7.13 7.64 -17.89
CA ALA A 71 -6.22 8.76 -17.68
C ALA A 71 -6.70 9.70 -16.57
N ARG A 72 -8.01 9.97 -16.48
CA ARG A 72 -8.61 10.76 -15.40
C ARG A 72 -8.41 10.07 -14.05
N LEU A 73 -8.82 8.81 -13.95
CA LEU A 73 -8.73 8.02 -12.71
C LEU A 73 -7.30 8.03 -12.14
N ILE A 74 -6.30 7.65 -12.94
CA ILE A 74 -4.94 7.55 -12.41
C ILE A 74 -4.35 8.92 -12.04
N ASN A 75 -4.75 10.00 -12.72
CA ASN A 75 -4.29 11.34 -12.36
C ASN A 75 -4.97 11.88 -11.10
N GLU A 76 -6.23 11.52 -10.82
CA GLU A 76 -6.90 11.82 -9.55
C GLU A 76 -6.22 11.09 -8.40
N ILE A 77 -5.94 9.80 -8.56
CA ILE A 77 -5.17 9.01 -7.58
C ILE A 77 -3.79 9.64 -7.37
N VAL A 78 -3.06 10.01 -8.43
CA VAL A 78 -1.75 10.67 -8.29
C VAL A 78 -1.87 12.01 -7.55
N LEU A 79 -2.92 12.80 -7.81
CA LEU A 79 -3.15 14.05 -7.11
C LEU A 79 -3.31 13.82 -5.60
N GLY A 80 -4.14 12.86 -5.20
CA GLY A 80 -4.37 12.52 -3.78
C GLY A 80 -3.18 11.83 -3.11
N GLU A 81 -2.36 11.08 -3.84
CA GLU A 81 -1.26 10.32 -3.20
C GLU A 81 0.07 11.09 -3.17
N GLU A 82 0.35 11.91 -4.20
CA GLU A 82 1.63 12.59 -4.36
C GLU A 82 1.59 14.07 -3.93
N SER A 83 0.41 14.70 -3.94
CA SER A 83 0.27 16.15 -3.75
C SER A 83 -1.10 16.55 -3.20
N ASP A 84 -1.57 15.84 -2.17
CA ASP A 84 -2.84 16.14 -1.49
C ASP A 84 -2.76 17.47 -0.73
N ASP A 85 -3.92 17.99 -0.37
CA ASP A 85 -4.05 19.15 0.51
C ASP A 85 -3.60 18.81 1.94
N GLN A 86 -2.67 19.62 2.46
CA GLN A 86 -2.24 19.53 3.85
C GLN A 86 -3.26 20.17 4.78
N LEU A 87 -3.44 19.62 6.00
CA LEU A 87 -4.17 20.29 7.07
C LEU A 87 -3.57 21.68 7.34
N GLY A 88 -4.28 22.72 6.90
CA GLY A 88 -3.81 24.10 6.95
C GLY A 88 -3.50 24.66 5.56
N SER A 89 -2.21 24.89 5.27
CA SER A 89 -1.77 25.47 4.00
C SER A 89 -0.58 24.71 3.43
N GLY A 90 -0.67 24.29 2.17
CA GLY A 90 0.39 23.58 1.46
C GLY A 90 -0.10 22.27 0.87
N HIS A 91 0.85 21.50 0.34
CA HIS A 91 0.61 20.18 -0.23
C HIS A 91 1.67 19.20 0.24
N TYR A 92 1.30 17.94 0.32
CA TYR A 92 2.19 16.85 0.69
C TYR A 92 1.80 15.55 -0.03
N SER A 93 2.67 14.57 0.00
CA SER A 93 2.29 13.19 -0.33
C SER A 93 1.65 12.49 0.87
N HIS A 94 0.84 11.47 0.62
CA HIS A 94 0.38 10.55 1.67
C HIS A 94 1.54 9.88 2.41
N PHE A 95 2.68 9.68 1.74
CA PHE A 95 3.91 9.22 2.37
C PHE A 95 4.45 10.23 3.39
N GLU A 96 4.49 11.53 3.05
CA GLU A 96 4.91 12.58 3.98
C GLU A 96 3.93 12.73 5.16
N LEU A 97 2.62 12.65 4.92
CA LEU A 97 1.62 12.61 5.98
C LEU A 97 1.85 11.43 6.94
N TYR A 98 2.20 10.25 6.42
CA TYR A 98 2.52 9.09 7.25
C TYR A 98 3.80 9.30 8.07
N LEU A 99 4.84 9.93 7.51
CA LEU A 99 6.05 10.28 8.25
C LEU A 99 5.77 11.29 9.37
N ASP A 100 4.88 12.26 9.13
CA ASP A 100 4.47 13.21 10.16
C ASP A 100 3.69 12.52 11.29
N ALA A 101 2.80 11.57 10.93
CA ALA A 101 2.12 10.72 11.90
C ALA A 101 3.10 9.85 12.72
N MET A 102 4.16 9.32 12.09
CA MET A 102 5.22 8.59 12.79
C MET A 102 5.94 9.50 13.81
N ARG A 103 6.33 10.70 13.39
CA ARG A 103 7.05 11.66 14.24
C ARG A 103 6.18 12.13 15.40
N GLU A 104 4.90 12.40 15.17
CA GLU A 104 3.91 12.80 16.19
C GLU A 104 3.91 11.82 17.37
N ILE A 105 3.85 10.52 17.08
CA ILE A 105 3.80 9.51 18.14
C ILE A 105 5.19 9.08 18.61
N GLY A 106 6.27 9.52 17.98
CA GLY A 106 7.66 9.15 18.32
C GLY A 106 8.12 7.80 17.76
N ALA A 107 7.59 7.37 16.62
CA ALA A 107 8.12 6.25 15.83
C ALA A 107 9.37 6.69 15.04
N SER A 108 10.33 5.80 14.87
CA SER A 108 11.58 6.10 14.16
C SER A 108 11.39 6.14 12.64
N THR A 109 11.73 7.26 12.01
CA THR A 109 11.73 7.40 10.54
C THR A 109 13.10 7.11 9.91
N LEU A 110 14.13 6.85 10.73
CA LEU A 110 15.53 6.82 10.29
C LEU A 110 15.80 5.81 9.17
N GLN A 111 15.24 4.60 9.27
CA GLN A 111 15.49 3.54 8.30
C GLN A 111 14.88 3.87 6.93
N ILE A 112 13.64 4.35 6.91
CA ILE A 112 12.98 4.70 5.65
C ILE A 112 13.59 5.96 5.04
N GLU A 113 13.89 6.99 5.83
CA GLU A 113 14.53 8.21 5.31
C GLU A 113 15.91 7.89 4.71
N ARG A 114 16.70 7.05 5.39
CA ARG A 114 17.98 6.57 4.85
C ARG A 114 17.80 5.73 3.58
N PHE A 115 16.74 4.94 3.49
CA PHE A 115 16.43 4.17 2.30
C PHE A 115 16.13 5.10 1.12
N ILE A 116 15.34 6.15 1.31
CA ILE A 116 15.06 7.18 0.31
C ILE A 116 16.35 7.89 -0.15
N GLU A 117 17.25 8.23 0.77
CA GLU A 117 18.56 8.80 0.41
C GLU A 117 19.38 7.87 -0.50
N LEU A 118 19.38 6.57 -0.21
CA LEU A 118 20.06 5.57 -1.04
C LEU A 118 19.40 5.45 -2.43
N GLN A 119 18.07 5.53 -2.52
CA GLN A 119 17.36 5.56 -3.81
C GLN A 119 17.73 6.81 -4.61
N LYS A 120 17.81 7.98 -3.98
CA LYS A 120 18.27 9.23 -4.61
C LYS A 120 19.71 9.14 -5.15
N GLN A 121 20.55 8.30 -4.53
CA GLN A 121 21.91 8.02 -4.97
C GLN A 121 21.99 6.95 -6.08
N GLY A 122 20.84 6.41 -6.53
CA GLY A 122 20.78 5.36 -7.55
C GLY A 122 21.15 3.96 -7.05
N VAL A 123 21.18 3.73 -5.73
CA VAL A 123 21.41 2.39 -5.18
C VAL A 123 20.19 1.52 -5.44
N HIS A 124 20.39 0.34 -6.02
CA HIS A 124 19.31 -0.62 -6.28
C HIS A 124 18.49 -0.92 -5.00
N TYR A 125 17.16 -0.91 -5.11
CA TYR A 125 16.24 -1.00 -3.96
C TYR A 125 16.53 -2.19 -3.03
N ALA A 126 16.81 -3.38 -3.59
CA ALA A 126 17.13 -4.56 -2.79
C ALA A 126 18.41 -4.37 -1.94
N THR A 127 19.44 -3.73 -2.49
CA THR A 127 20.66 -3.41 -1.76
C THR A 127 20.42 -2.30 -0.74
N ALA A 128 19.58 -1.32 -1.05
CA ALA A 128 19.23 -0.25 -0.12
C ALA A 128 18.45 -0.79 1.09
N LEU A 129 17.47 -1.68 0.89
CA LEU A 129 16.73 -2.35 1.96
C LEU A 129 17.67 -3.10 2.91
N GLN A 130 18.67 -3.81 2.38
CA GLN A 130 19.70 -4.49 3.18
C GLN A 130 20.55 -3.48 3.98
N ARG A 131 21.00 -2.38 3.36
CA ARG A 131 21.86 -1.38 4.02
C ARG A 131 21.19 -0.65 5.16
N VAL A 132 19.87 -0.47 5.10
CA VAL A 132 19.11 0.16 6.20
C VAL A 132 18.63 -0.85 7.23
N ASN A 133 18.96 -2.14 7.07
CA ASN A 133 18.46 -3.24 7.88
C ASN A 133 16.92 -3.24 7.97
N ALA A 134 16.25 -3.02 6.84
CA ALA A 134 14.79 -3.09 6.80
C ALA A 134 14.30 -4.46 7.31
N ASP A 135 13.18 -4.47 8.03
CA ASP A 135 12.57 -5.70 8.49
C ASP A 135 12.33 -6.67 7.32
N GLN A 136 12.51 -7.97 7.56
CA GLN A 136 12.37 -8.98 6.51
C GLN A 136 10.99 -8.93 5.83
N ALA A 137 9.94 -8.64 6.60
CA ALA A 137 8.58 -8.49 6.11
C ALA A 137 8.48 -7.32 5.11
N ALA A 138 9.00 -6.16 5.49
CA ALA A 138 9.04 -4.97 4.62
C ALA A 138 9.90 -5.22 3.38
N ALA A 139 11.08 -5.81 3.53
CA ALA A 139 11.98 -6.05 2.41
C ALA A 139 11.39 -7.02 1.37
N ALA A 140 10.75 -8.10 1.81
CA ALA A 140 10.07 -9.04 0.93
C ALA A 140 8.89 -8.37 0.20
N PHE A 141 8.06 -7.63 0.93
CA PHE A 141 6.89 -6.96 0.38
C PHE A 141 7.27 -5.91 -0.67
N VAL A 142 8.20 -5.01 -0.34
CA VAL A 142 8.70 -3.97 -1.27
C VAL A 142 9.32 -4.58 -2.51
N THR A 143 10.11 -5.66 -2.35
CA THR A 143 10.72 -6.36 -3.48
C THR A 143 9.65 -6.93 -4.42
N HIS A 144 8.59 -7.54 -3.87
CA HIS A 144 7.48 -8.07 -4.67
C HIS A 144 6.70 -6.95 -5.40
N THR A 145 6.41 -5.84 -4.71
CA THR A 145 5.73 -4.69 -5.32
C THR A 145 6.56 -4.09 -6.45
N LEU A 146 7.86 -3.88 -6.25
CA LEU A 146 8.74 -3.30 -7.26
C LEU A 146 8.96 -4.25 -8.45
N ASP A 147 9.11 -5.56 -8.22
CA ASP A 147 9.18 -6.55 -9.29
C ASP A 147 7.91 -6.52 -10.17
N THR A 148 6.74 -6.47 -9.52
CA THR A 148 5.45 -6.32 -10.21
C THR A 148 5.40 -5.01 -11.01
N ALA A 149 5.75 -3.88 -10.40
CA ALA A 149 5.74 -2.59 -11.08
C ALA A 149 6.72 -2.57 -12.27
N LEU A 150 7.90 -3.15 -12.15
CA LEU A 150 8.94 -3.09 -13.18
C LEU A 150 8.72 -4.08 -14.33
N HIS A 151 8.11 -5.24 -14.06
CA HIS A 151 8.17 -6.37 -14.99
C HIS A 151 6.80 -6.96 -15.38
N ALA A 152 5.74 -6.74 -14.59
CA ALA A 152 4.43 -7.27 -14.93
C ALA A 152 3.79 -6.49 -16.11
N PRO A 153 2.92 -7.16 -16.90
CA PRO A 153 2.11 -6.46 -17.90
C PRO A 153 1.11 -5.51 -17.22
N ALA A 154 0.62 -4.51 -17.96
CA ALA A 154 -0.24 -3.45 -17.41
C ALA A 154 -1.48 -3.97 -16.66
N HIS A 155 -2.15 -5.01 -17.14
CA HIS A 155 -3.28 -5.64 -16.44
C HIS A 155 -2.87 -6.33 -15.14
N GLY A 156 -1.66 -6.87 -15.06
CA GLY A 156 -1.10 -7.45 -13.83
C GLY A 156 -0.78 -6.38 -12.79
N VAL A 157 -0.18 -5.26 -13.21
CA VAL A 157 0.05 -4.09 -12.34
C VAL A 157 -1.27 -3.53 -11.84
N ALA A 158 -2.26 -3.36 -12.72
CA ALA A 158 -3.60 -2.86 -12.36
C ALA A 158 -4.31 -3.79 -11.38
N ALA A 159 -4.18 -5.11 -11.55
CA ALA A 159 -4.73 -6.10 -10.64
C ALA A 159 -4.09 -6.02 -9.24
N ALA A 160 -2.77 -5.91 -9.17
CA ALA A 160 -2.03 -5.78 -7.92
C ALA A 160 -2.38 -4.46 -7.19
N PHE A 161 -2.47 -3.36 -7.94
CA PHE A 161 -2.92 -2.05 -7.44
C PHE A 161 -4.33 -2.13 -6.84
N LEU A 162 -5.32 -2.58 -7.62
CA LEU A 162 -6.71 -2.59 -7.20
C LEU A 162 -6.98 -3.57 -6.06
N HIS A 163 -6.57 -4.82 -6.22
CA HIS A 163 -6.96 -5.88 -5.30
C HIS A 163 -6.04 -6.00 -4.09
N GLY A 164 -4.77 -5.64 -4.23
CA GLY A 164 -3.79 -5.70 -3.15
C GLY A 164 -3.76 -4.44 -2.28
N ARG A 165 -4.22 -3.30 -2.79
CA ARG A 165 -4.06 -1.99 -2.15
C ARG A 165 -5.39 -1.24 -2.06
N GLU A 166 -5.91 -0.77 -3.20
CA GLU A 166 -7.06 0.14 -3.24
C GLU A 166 -8.30 -0.43 -2.54
N SER A 167 -8.76 -1.62 -2.99
CA SER A 167 -10.04 -2.17 -2.54
C SER A 167 -10.02 -2.80 -1.13
N VAL A 168 -8.86 -2.82 -0.47
CA VAL A 168 -8.69 -3.44 0.86
C VAL A 168 -8.34 -2.42 1.94
N ILE A 169 -7.79 -1.26 1.55
CA ILE A 169 -7.35 -0.21 2.46
C ILE A 169 -8.50 0.35 3.31
N PRO A 170 -9.67 0.74 2.77
CA PRO A 170 -10.74 1.33 3.58
C PRO A 170 -11.25 0.40 4.68
N LEU A 171 -11.51 -0.87 4.35
CA LEU A 171 -11.97 -1.87 5.35
C LEU A 171 -10.90 -2.19 6.40
N MET A 172 -9.64 -2.27 5.98
CA MET A 172 -8.51 -2.43 6.90
C MET A 172 -8.45 -1.25 7.89
N PHE A 173 -8.47 -0.02 7.39
CA PHE A 173 -8.30 1.17 8.23
C PHE A 173 -9.50 1.39 9.13
N GLN A 174 -10.71 1.08 8.66
CA GLN A 174 -11.90 1.04 9.52
C GLN A 174 -11.71 0.01 10.65
N SER A 175 -11.20 -1.19 10.35
CA SER A 175 -10.95 -2.21 11.38
C SER A 175 -9.90 -1.77 12.40
N ILE A 176 -8.90 -0.99 11.97
CA ILE A 176 -7.97 -0.35 12.89
C ILE A 176 -8.73 0.65 13.76
N LEU A 177 -9.51 1.58 13.20
CA LEU A 177 -10.21 2.61 13.97
C LEU A 177 -11.25 2.05 14.96
N ASP A 178 -11.94 0.95 14.61
CA ASP A 178 -12.99 0.34 15.43
C ASP A 178 -12.43 -0.36 16.68
N ASP A 179 -11.29 -1.04 16.55
CA ASP A 179 -10.68 -1.88 17.60
C ASP A 179 -9.42 -1.28 18.23
N TRP A 180 -9.09 -0.04 17.89
CA TRP A 180 -7.88 0.62 18.36
C TRP A 180 -8.03 1.03 19.84
N GLY A 181 -7.06 0.63 20.67
CA GLY A 181 -7.01 0.87 22.13
C GLY A 181 -6.34 2.20 22.55
N ILE A 182 -6.05 3.08 21.60
CA ILE A 182 -5.40 4.38 21.81
C ILE A 182 -6.52 5.46 21.65
N THR A 183 -6.45 6.61 22.29
CA THR A 183 -7.49 7.64 22.10
C THR A 183 -7.20 8.48 20.86
N ALA A 184 -8.21 9.15 20.31
CA ALA A 184 -8.05 10.06 19.17
C ALA A 184 -6.98 11.13 19.42
N ASP A 185 -6.90 11.62 20.67
CA ASP A 185 -5.96 12.65 21.10
C ASP A 185 -4.50 12.17 21.18
N GLN A 186 -4.28 10.86 21.21
CA GLN A 186 -2.93 10.30 21.35
C GLN A 186 -2.18 10.17 20.01
N ALA A 187 -2.90 10.18 18.89
CA ALA A 187 -2.32 10.11 17.55
C ALA A 187 -3.23 10.77 16.48
N PRO A 188 -3.55 12.08 16.63
CA PRO A 188 -4.52 12.75 15.77
C PRO A 188 -4.08 12.79 14.29
N THR A 189 -2.79 12.91 13.99
CA THR A 189 -2.29 12.90 12.60
C THR A 189 -2.42 11.50 12.00
N PHE A 190 -2.13 10.44 12.76
CA PHE A 190 -2.31 9.07 12.25
C PHE A 190 -3.79 8.74 12.04
N ARG A 191 -4.66 9.18 12.96
CA ARG A 191 -6.11 9.05 12.77
C ARG A 191 -6.57 9.75 11.50
N TYR A 192 -6.14 10.99 11.29
CA TYR A 192 -6.44 11.74 10.07
C TYR A 192 -5.96 10.99 8.82
N TYR A 193 -4.74 10.42 8.83
CA TYR A 193 -4.25 9.60 7.73
C TYR A 193 -5.20 8.43 7.40
N LEU A 194 -5.71 7.71 8.42
CA LEU A 194 -6.66 6.61 8.23
C LEU A 194 -8.01 7.09 7.68
N GLU A 195 -8.56 8.17 8.26
CA GLU A 195 -9.84 8.75 7.85
C GLU A 195 -9.76 9.25 6.39
N ARG A 196 -8.66 9.89 5.98
CA ARG A 196 -8.46 10.35 4.61
C ARG A 196 -8.49 9.24 3.58
N HIS A 197 -7.89 8.09 3.85
CA HIS A 197 -7.94 6.93 2.94
C HIS A 197 -9.33 6.27 2.92
N ILE A 198 -10.13 6.40 3.98
CA ILE A 198 -11.52 5.94 3.96
C ILE A 198 -12.38 6.90 3.11
N GLU A 199 -12.19 8.21 3.24
CA GLU A 199 -12.95 9.22 2.47
C GLU A 199 -12.56 9.27 0.99
N VAL A 200 -11.27 9.28 0.68
CA VAL A 200 -10.75 9.48 -0.69
C VAL A 200 -10.94 8.24 -1.58
N ASP A 201 -10.87 7.02 -1.01
CA ASP A 201 -10.89 5.78 -1.81
C ASP A 201 -12.30 5.14 -1.93
N SER A 202 -13.29 5.60 -1.16
CA SER A 202 -14.54 4.83 -0.98
C SER A 202 -15.67 5.08 -1.98
N GLU A 203 -15.79 6.26 -2.60
CA GLU A 203 -16.99 6.55 -3.41
C GLU A 203 -16.82 6.40 -4.93
N ASP A 204 -15.66 6.76 -5.52
CA ASP A 204 -15.49 6.79 -6.99
C ASP A 204 -14.37 5.88 -7.55
N HIS A 205 -13.26 5.69 -6.83
CA HIS A 205 -12.09 4.98 -7.37
C HIS A 205 -12.29 3.48 -7.55
N GLY A 206 -13.00 2.82 -6.62
CA GLY A 206 -13.25 1.37 -6.67
C GLY A 206 -13.95 0.93 -7.97
N PRO A 207 -15.15 1.43 -8.29
CA PRO A 207 -15.84 1.11 -9.54
C PRO A 207 -15.04 1.50 -10.80
N ALA A 208 -14.36 2.64 -10.77
CA ALA A 208 -13.54 3.09 -11.89
C ALA A 208 -12.33 2.17 -12.14
N ALA A 209 -11.71 1.64 -11.08
CA ALA A 209 -10.61 0.70 -11.17
C ALA A 209 -11.05 -0.68 -11.67
N GLU A 210 -12.24 -1.15 -11.28
CA GLU A 210 -12.81 -2.39 -11.87
C GLU A 210 -13.06 -2.22 -13.37
N GLN A 211 -13.57 -1.07 -13.80
CA GLN A 211 -13.74 -0.76 -15.23
C GLN A 211 -12.40 -0.68 -15.97
N LEU A 212 -11.37 -0.06 -15.37
CA LEU A 212 -10.02 -0.04 -15.91
C LEU A 212 -9.50 -1.47 -16.14
N LEU A 213 -9.65 -2.34 -15.15
CA LEU A 213 -9.19 -3.72 -15.25
C LEU A 213 -9.94 -4.49 -16.36
N ALA A 214 -11.26 -4.32 -16.46
CA ALA A 214 -12.06 -4.91 -17.54
C ALA A 214 -11.60 -4.43 -18.92
N ARG A 215 -11.28 -3.13 -19.06
CA ARG A 215 -10.74 -2.56 -20.30
C ARG A 215 -9.36 -3.13 -20.66
N LEU A 216 -8.48 -3.33 -19.68
CA LEU A 216 -7.15 -3.92 -19.90
C LEU A 216 -7.21 -5.41 -20.25
N VAL A 217 -8.16 -6.15 -19.66
CA VAL A 217 -8.43 -7.56 -20.02
C VAL A 217 -8.99 -7.66 -21.44
N ALA A 218 -9.89 -6.75 -21.84
CA ALA A 218 -10.46 -6.66 -23.19
C ALA A 218 -11.07 -7.99 -23.70
N GLY A 219 -11.61 -8.82 -22.80
CA GLY A 219 -12.17 -10.14 -23.14
C GLY A 219 -11.14 -11.23 -23.46
N ASP A 220 -9.85 -10.98 -23.24
CA ASP A 220 -8.78 -11.97 -23.42
C ASP A 220 -8.68 -12.91 -22.20
N ALA A 221 -8.89 -14.20 -22.42
CA ALA A 221 -8.91 -15.21 -21.36
C ALA A 221 -7.54 -15.41 -20.68
N GLN A 222 -6.43 -15.19 -21.38
CA GLN A 222 -5.09 -15.29 -20.81
C GLN A 222 -4.81 -14.08 -19.90
N ARG A 223 -5.20 -12.87 -20.34
CA ARG A 223 -5.10 -11.67 -19.48
C ARG A 223 -5.98 -11.79 -18.25
N GLU A 224 -7.19 -12.32 -18.39
CA GLU A 224 -8.08 -12.55 -17.24
C GLU A 224 -7.44 -13.48 -16.21
N LYS A 225 -6.81 -14.57 -16.66
CA LYS A 225 -6.05 -15.47 -15.77
C LYS A 225 -4.89 -14.76 -15.08
N GLU A 226 -4.10 -14.00 -15.82
CA GLU A 226 -2.96 -13.24 -15.29
C GLU A 226 -3.38 -12.18 -14.26
N VAL A 227 -4.54 -11.53 -14.49
CA VAL A 227 -5.16 -10.61 -13.52
C VAL A 227 -5.42 -11.30 -12.19
N TYR A 228 -6.09 -12.47 -12.20
CA TYR A 228 -6.35 -13.18 -10.94
C TYR A 228 -5.06 -13.65 -10.26
N GLN A 229 -4.07 -14.11 -11.03
CA GLN A 229 -2.77 -14.53 -10.48
C GLN A 229 -2.05 -13.36 -9.80
N ALA A 230 -1.97 -12.20 -10.46
CA ALA A 230 -1.34 -11.01 -9.91
C ALA A 230 -2.10 -10.47 -8.69
N ALA A 231 -3.43 -10.47 -8.73
CA ALA A 231 -4.27 -10.05 -7.61
C ALA A 231 -4.08 -10.95 -6.37
N ILE A 232 -4.09 -12.27 -6.56
CA ILE A 232 -3.88 -13.24 -5.48
C ILE A 232 -2.47 -13.07 -4.89
N ALA A 233 -1.45 -12.98 -5.74
CA ALA A 233 -0.07 -12.79 -5.29
C ALA A 233 0.11 -11.50 -4.48
N ALA A 234 -0.50 -10.39 -4.90
CA ALA A 234 -0.45 -9.11 -4.20
C ALA A 234 -1.12 -9.19 -2.80
N VAL A 235 -2.28 -9.85 -2.70
CA VAL A 235 -2.98 -10.04 -1.42
C VAL A 235 -2.19 -10.99 -0.51
N GLU A 236 -1.63 -12.08 -1.04
CA GLU A 236 -0.78 -13.01 -0.28
C GLU A 236 0.49 -12.35 0.24
N SER A 237 1.14 -11.53 -0.59
CA SER A 237 2.32 -10.77 -0.18
C SER A 237 2.00 -9.83 1.00
N ARG A 238 0.82 -9.20 1.00
CA ARG A 238 0.38 -8.34 2.12
C ARG A 238 0.02 -9.14 3.37
N LEU A 239 -0.66 -10.28 3.22
CA LEU A 239 -0.88 -11.21 4.33
C LEU A 239 0.44 -11.62 4.97
N GLN A 240 1.43 -12.00 4.16
CA GLN A 240 2.76 -12.39 4.64
C GLN A 240 3.49 -11.25 5.35
N LEU A 241 3.40 -10.01 4.84
CA LEU A 241 3.91 -8.82 5.51
C LEU A 241 3.34 -8.72 6.93
N TRP A 242 2.03 -8.84 7.08
CA TRP A 242 1.38 -8.67 8.37
C TRP A 242 1.52 -9.86 9.30
N ASP A 243 1.55 -11.10 8.78
CA ASP A 243 1.87 -12.28 9.58
C ASP A 243 3.25 -12.14 10.21
N THR A 244 4.25 -11.76 9.40
CA THR A 244 5.63 -11.61 9.85
C THR A 244 5.76 -10.46 10.85
N LEU A 245 5.17 -9.30 10.54
CA LEU A 245 5.15 -8.16 11.47
C LEU A 245 4.43 -8.51 12.77
N ARG A 246 3.29 -9.19 12.72
CA ARG A 246 2.56 -9.62 13.91
C ARG A 246 3.41 -10.50 14.83
N MET A 247 4.22 -11.39 14.28
CA MET A 247 5.16 -12.19 15.09
C MET A 247 6.19 -11.32 15.82
N SER A 248 6.68 -10.23 15.21
CA SER A 248 7.64 -9.32 15.83
C SER A 248 7.00 -8.32 16.82
N LEU A 249 5.70 -8.07 16.70
CA LEU A 249 4.95 -7.22 17.64
C LEU A 249 4.70 -7.91 18.99
N ARG A 250 4.59 -9.24 19.02
CA ARG A 250 4.38 -10.00 20.25
C ARG A 250 5.62 -9.93 21.16
N PRO A 251 5.46 -9.73 22.48
CA PRO A 251 6.59 -9.84 23.39
C PRO A 251 7.20 -11.24 23.30
N PRO A 252 8.54 -11.38 23.44
CA PRO A 252 9.15 -12.70 23.56
C PRO A 252 8.43 -13.46 24.67
N LEU A 253 8.01 -14.71 24.41
CA LEU A 253 7.57 -15.61 25.46
C LEU A 253 8.70 -15.61 26.51
N MET A 254 8.46 -15.04 27.69
CA MET A 254 9.33 -15.25 28.83
C MET A 254 9.39 -16.76 29.00
N GLN A 255 10.56 -17.36 28.73
CA GLN A 255 10.82 -18.71 29.17
C GLN A 255 10.63 -18.68 30.69
N ALA A 256 9.54 -19.30 31.16
CA ALA A 256 9.35 -19.55 32.57
C ALA A 256 10.59 -20.33 33.03
N SER A 257 11.44 -19.65 33.80
CA SER A 257 12.55 -20.29 34.47
C SER A 257 11.93 -21.29 35.45
N ALA A 258 12.28 -22.55 35.29
CA ALA A 258 11.79 -23.69 36.08
C ALA A 258 12.07 -23.51 37.58
#